data_AF-A0A8J4FTJ0-F1
#
_entry.id   AF-A0A8J4FTJ0-F1
#
_cell.length_a   1.000
_cell.length_b   1.000
_cell.length_c   1.000
_cell.angle_alpha   90.00
_cell.angle_beta   90.00
_cell.angle_gamma   90.00
#
_symmetry.space_group_name_H-M   'P 1'
#
loop_
_entity.id
_entity.type
_entity.pdbx_description
1 polymer ?
#
loop_
_entity_poly.entity_id
_entity_poly.type
_entity_poly.pdbx_seq_one_letter_code
_entity_poly.pdbx_strand_id
1 'polypeptide(L)'
;MWRLSVPLLLLLLAATGGRSQEVFQDDDEDLLLARTQVDVVGELQYISVHITKEKFWVIRDSDGKMTQIASGFQPPPKDDYGNDIVPGAVVSVPCYIDPSGVCNPIPELKMTVISDTSSTIMANTEPIYQRLLVIILDMAACGNPASIKPVDAATIWLGPNGDGLGGMAQKFTQCSYGMLNLNATAFRAITVQASCIPEVVDRCSFLSIINIADTGAKAQYGYDVFSTFTHIAYVLPPKMQSVCPWSGLALLPGNRIWLQTAAYGVYRWSTIMQESL
;
A
#
# COMPACT_ATOMS: atom_id res chain seq x y z
N MET A 1 -55.96 22.08 -28.68
CA MET A 1 -56.18 22.45 -30.09
C MET A 1 -55.49 21.42 -30.97
N TRP A 2 -56.31 20.61 -31.65
CA TRP A 2 -56.17 19.94 -32.96
C TRP A 2 -54.85 19.28 -33.42
N ARG A 3 -55.02 17.98 -33.77
CA ARG A 3 -54.14 17.07 -34.53
C ARG A 3 -54.07 17.43 -36.03
N LEU A 4 -53.03 16.96 -36.71
CA LEU A 4 -52.97 16.45 -38.11
C LEU A 4 -51.58 15.79 -38.29
N SER A 5 -51.39 14.47 -38.44
CA SER A 5 -51.68 13.54 -39.56
C SER A 5 -50.78 13.69 -40.82
N VAL A 6 -49.70 12.88 -40.88
CA VAL A 6 -49.28 11.84 -41.90
C VAL A 6 -49.68 12.08 -43.39
N PRO A 7 -48.81 11.90 -44.44
CA PRO A 7 -48.29 10.60 -44.97
C PRO A 7 -46.82 10.62 -45.50
N LEU A 8 -46.03 9.53 -45.45
CA LEU A 8 -46.02 8.27 -46.23
C LEU A 8 -45.77 8.46 -47.75
N LEU A 9 -44.61 7.96 -48.23
CA LEU A 9 -44.44 6.96 -49.31
C LEU A 9 -43.31 7.25 -50.35
N LEU A 10 -42.39 6.26 -50.43
CA LEU A 10 -41.54 5.75 -51.52
C LEU A 10 -41.00 6.65 -52.66
N LEU A 11 -39.70 6.50 -52.95
CA LEU A 11 -39.26 6.09 -54.28
C LEU A 11 -37.86 5.42 -54.28
N LEU A 12 -37.77 4.30 -55.00
CA LEU A 12 -36.55 3.54 -55.30
C LEU A 12 -35.63 4.31 -56.28
N LEU A 13 -34.33 4.09 -56.14
CA LEU A 13 -33.41 4.04 -57.28
C LEU A 13 -32.31 3.00 -57.02
N ALA A 14 -32.25 2.03 -57.93
CA ALA A 14 -31.15 1.09 -58.08
C ALA A 14 -30.09 1.70 -59.00
N ALA A 15 -28.81 1.40 -58.76
CA ALA A 15 -27.92 0.77 -59.76
C ALA A 15 -26.42 0.85 -59.39
N THR A 16 -25.75 -0.28 -59.65
CA THR A 16 -24.38 -0.45 -60.16
C THR A 16 -23.18 -0.15 -59.25
N GLY A 17 -22.52 -1.26 -58.85
CA GLY A 17 -21.21 -1.59 -59.39
C GLY A 17 -20.00 -0.85 -58.83
N GLY A 18 -19.29 -1.50 -57.91
CA GLY A 18 -17.96 -1.05 -57.48
C GLY A 18 -17.32 -2.10 -56.58
N ARG A 19 -16.61 -3.05 -57.18
CA ARG A 19 -15.78 -4.05 -56.49
C ARG A 19 -14.48 -3.36 -56.08
N SER A 20 -14.45 -2.77 -54.90
CA SER A 20 -13.22 -2.35 -54.23
C SER A 20 -12.84 -3.42 -53.22
N GLN A 21 -11.66 -4.02 -53.42
CA GLN A 21 -10.97 -4.79 -52.40
C GLN A 21 -10.77 -3.88 -51.19
N GLU A 22 -11.50 -4.14 -50.11
CA GLU A 22 -11.03 -3.74 -48.79
C GLU A 22 -9.88 -4.69 -48.46
N VAL A 23 -8.67 -4.17 -48.65
CA VAL A 23 -7.49 -4.67 -47.97
C VAL A 23 -7.80 -4.53 -46.48
N PHE A 24 -7.95 -5.67 -45.80
CA PHE A 24 -7.84 -5.73 -44.35
C PHE A 24 -6.42 -5.24 -44.01
N GLN A 25 -6.32 -3.97 -43.66
CA GLN A 25 -5.16 -3.44 -43.00
C GLN A 25 -5.44 -3.58 -41.50
N ASP A 26 -4.85 -4.63 -40.91
CA ASP A 26 -4.64 -4.75 -39.47
C ASP A 26 -3.77 -3.55 -39.04
N ASP A 27 -4.38 -2.39 -38.82
CA ASP A 27 -3.73 -1.21 -38.23
C ASP A 27 -4.02 -1.11 -36.71
N ASP A 28 -4.37 -2.22 -36.06
CA ASP A 28 -4.61 -2.31 -34.60
C ASP A 28 -3.35 -2.71 -33.80
N GLU A 29 -2.15 -2.58 -34.37
CA GLU A 29 -0.87 -2.83 -33.66
C GLU A 29 -0.11 -1.57 -33.19
N ASP A 30 -0.57 -0.36 -33.49
CA ASP A 30 0.24 0.86 -33.25
C ASP A 30 -0.45 1.96 -32.42
N LEU A 31 -1.37 1.57 -31.53
CA LEU A 31 -1.62 2.30 -30.29
C LEU A 31 -0.75 1.74 -29.14
N LEU A 32 0.50 1.42 -29.46
CA LEU A 32 1.60 1.53 -28.51
C LEU A 32 1.70 3.01 -28.10
N LEU A 33 0.87 3.42 -27.14
CA LEU A 33 1.17 4.57 -26.29
C LEU A 33 2.65 4.43 -25.95
N ALA A 34 3.48 5.35 -26.41
CA ALA A 34 4.92 5.34 -26.16
C ALA A 34 5.12 5.34 -24.63
N ARG A 35 5.19 4.12 -24.05
CA ARG A 35 5.33 3.95 -22.61
C ARG A 35 6.75 4.37 -22.34
N THR A 36 6.90 5.51 -21.68
CA THR A 36 8.22 5.99 -21.28
C THR A 36 8.76 4.97 -20.30
N GLN A 37 9.81 4.26 -20.72
CA GLN A 37 10.58 3.42 -19.82
C GLN A 37 11.18 4.32 -18.73
N VAL A 38 11.08 3.88 -17.48
CA VAL A 38 11.72 4.52 -16.34
C VAL A 38 12.46 3.47 -15.52
N ASP A 39 13.48 3.94 -14.81
CA ASP A 39 14.15 3.15 -13.78
C ASP A 39 13.61 3.57 -12.41
N VAL A 40 12.89 2.67 -11.76
CA VAL A 40 12.40 2.90 -10.39
C VAL A 40 13.48 2.43 -9.42
N VAL A 41 14.03 3.38 -8.67
CA VAL A 41 15.14 3.14 -7.74
C VAL A 41 14.66 3.28 -6.30
N GLY A 42 15.01 2.33 -5.45
CA GLY A 42 14.72 2.40 -4.01
C GLY A 42 14.88 1.06 -3.29
N GLU A 43 14.45 1.04 -2.04
CA GLU A 43 14.49 -0.15 -1.19
C GLU A 43 13.38 -1.14 -1.60
N LEU A 44 13.76 -2.39 -1.87
CA LEU A 44 12.84 -3.46 -2.22
C LEU A 44 12.12 -3.98 -0.97
N GLN A 45 10.80 -3.81 -0.92
CA GLN A 45 9.96 -4.32 0.17
C GLN A 45 8.84 -5.19 -0.42
N TYR A 46 8.16 -5.97 0.42
CA TYR A 46 6.99 -6.72 0.02
C TYR A 46 5.94 -6.78 1.11
N ILE A 47 4.72 -7.05 0.69
CA ILE A 47 3.62 -7.39 1.56
C ILE A 47 3.25 -8.84 1.30
N SER A 48 3.22 -9.66 2.36
CA SER A 48 2.79 -11.05 2.26
C SER A 48 1.37 -11.19 2.79
N VAL A 49 0.44 -11.59 1.92
CA VAL A 49 -0.93 -11.88 2.34
C VAL A 49 -1.01 -13.36 2.73
N HIS A 50 -1.10 -13.64 4.03
CA HIS A 50 -1.07 -15.02 4.55
C HIS A 50 -2.13 -15.96 3.93
N ILE A 51 -3.28 -15.43 3.53
CA ILE A 51 -4.40 -16.20 2.98
C ILE A 51 -4.09 -16.69 1.56
N THR A 52 -3.59 -15.81 0.69
CA THR A 52 -3.29 -16.15 -0.72
C THR A 52 -1.86 -16.66 -0.92
N LYS A 53 -0.98 -16.43 0.07
CA LYS A 53 0.48 -16.63 -0.02
C LYS A 53 1.15 -15.77 -1.11
N GLU A 54 0.42 -14.81 -1.66
CA GLU A 54 0.96 -13.88 -2.64
C GLU A 54 1.84 -12.84 -1.95
N LYS A 55 2.91 -12.47 -2.65
CA LYS A 55 3.78 -11.36 -2.28
C LYS A 55 3.54 -10.22 -3.25
N PHE A 56 3.21 -9.06 -2.71
CA PHE A 56 3.12 -7.82 -3.47
C PHE A 56 4.40 -7.04 -3.25
N TRP A 57 5.24 -6.95 -4.27
CA TRP A 57 6.51 -6.24 -4.21
C TRP A 57 6.30 -4.74 -4.43
N VAL A 58 7.07 -3.95 -3.72
CA VAL A 58 7.03 -2.48 -3.77
C VAL A 58 8.44 -1.93 -3.65
N ILE A 59 8.69 -0.79 -4.30
CA ILE A 59 9.93 -0.02 -4.17
C ILE A 59 9.64 1.23 -3.35
N ARG A 60 10.41 1.45 -2.29
CA ARG A 60 10.39 2.68 -1.50
C ARG A 60 11.55 3.58 -1.92
N ASP A 61 11.27 4.75 -2.45
CA ASP A 61 12.32 5.72 -2.76
C ASP A 61 12.82 6.48 -1.51
N SER A 62 13.82 7.35 -1.68
CA SER A 62 14.41 8.14 -0.60
C SER A 62 13.43 9.13 0.05
N ASP A 63 12.38 9.52 -0.67
CA ASP A 63 11.34 10.42 -0.16
C ASP A 63 10.23 9.64 0.58
N GLY A 64 10.37 8.32 0.65
CA GLY A 64 9.42 7.42 1.29
C GLY A 64 8.16 7.15 0.45
N LYS A 65 8.15 7.56 -0.83
CA LYS A 65 7.08 7.21 -1.77
C LYS A 65 7.22 5.74 -2.16
N MET A 66 6.08 5.07 -2.20
CA MET A 66 5.97 3.65 -2.52
C MET A 66 5.48 3.47 -3.95
N THR A 67 6.19 2.68 -4.75
CA THR A 67 5.78 2.28 -6.10
C THR A 67 5.52 0.79 -6.13
N GLN A 68 4.31 0.36 -6.48
CA GLN A 68 4.00 -1.06 -6.59
C GLN A 68 4.67 -1.68 -7.80
N ILE A 69 5.15 -2.91 -7.68
CA ILE A 69 5.48 -3.74 -8.83
C ILE A 69 4.24 -4.56 -9.22
N ALA A 70 4.08 -4.81 -10.51
CA ALA A 70 2.97 -5.57 -11.07
C ALA A 70 2.72 -6.90 -10.32
N SER A 71 1.44 -7.24 -10.14
CA SER A 71 1.05 -8.47 -9.45
C SER A 71 1.62 -9.71 -10.14
N GLY A 72 2.03 -10.70 -9.34
CA GLY A 72 2.64 -11.93 -9.84
C GLY A 72 4.12 -11.80 -10.22
N PHE A 73 4.70 -10.59 -10.22
CA PHE A 73 6.14 -10.43 -10.38
C PHE A 73 6.88 -11.03 -9.20
N GLN A 74 7.95 -11.78 -9.50
CA GLN A 74 8.86 -12.29 -8.49
C GLN A 74 10.29 -11.83 -8.84
N PRO A 75 10.95 -11.04 -7.97
CA PRO A 75 12.33 -10.66 -8.17
C PRO A 75 13.20 -11.91 -8.37
N PRO A 76 14.11 -11.92 -9.35
CA PRO A 76 15.08 -13.00 -9.48
C PRO A 76 15.96 -13.04 -8.22
N PRO A 77 16.53 -14.20 -7.85
CA PRO A 77 17.32 -14.31 -6.62
C PRO A 77 18.63 -13.52 -6.69
N LYS A 78 19.15 -13.25 -7.89
CA LYS A 78 20.41 -12.53 -8.13
C LYS A 78 20.28 -11.59 -9.32
N ASP A 79 21.05 -10.51 -9.30
CA ASP A 79 21.27 -9.65 -10.47
C ASP A 79 22.32 -10.26 -11.44
N ASP A 80 22.61 -9.55 -12.53
CA ASP A 80 23.60 -9.99 -13.53
C ASP A 80 25.05 -10.01 -13.02
N TYR A 81 25.32 -9.32 -11.92
CA TYR A 81 26.63 -9.27 -11.27
C TYR A 81 26.76 -10.34 -10.18
N GLY A 82 25.70 -11.09 -9.90
CA GLY A 82 25.66 -12.15 -8.90
C GLY A 82 25.32 -11.66 -7.49
N ASN A 83 24.96 -10.38 -7.32
CA ASN A 83 24.51 -9.81 -6.04
C ASN A 83 23.13 -10.36 -5.69
N ASP A 84 22.85 -10.56 -4.41
CA ASP A 84 21.58 -11.13 -3.95
C ASP A 84 20.48 -10.06 -3.97
N ILE A 85 19.38 -10.34 -4.66
CA ILE A 85 18.19 -9.48 -4.65
C ILE A 85 17.29 -9.97 -3.52
N VAL A 86 17.40 -9.30 -2.37
CA VAL A 86 16.65 -9.63 -1.15
C VAL A 86 15.82 -8.45 -0.69
N PRO A 87 14.73 -8.69 0.08
CA PRO A 87 14.02 -7.61 0.76
C PRO A 87 14.97 -6.75 1.59
N GLY A 88 14.87 -5.42 1.46
CA GLY A 88 15.73 -4.42 2.09
C GLY A 88 16.92 -3.96 1.24
N ALA A 89 17.22 -4.61 0.11
CA ALA A 89 18.25 -4.14 -0.82
C ALA A 89 17.77 -2.89 -1.58
N VAL A 90 18.69 -1.96 -1.88
CA VAL A 90 18.41 -0.86 -2.81
C VAL A 90 18.62 -1.36 -4.23
N VAL A 91 17.55 -1.38 -5.02
CA VAL A 91 17.52 -1.91 -6.39
C VAL A 91 17.10 -0.86 -7.40
N SER A 92 17.49 -1.04 -8.66
CA SER A 92 16.91 -0.37 -9.82
C SER A 92 16.05 -1.34 -10.61
N VAL A 93 14.79 -0.98 -10.86
CA VAL A 93 13.84 -1.79 -11.63
C VAL A 93 13.45 -1.05 -12.91
N PRO A 94 13.89 -1.52 -14.09
CA PRO A 94 13.44 -0.97 -15.36
C PRO A 94 11.99 -1.39 -15.62
N CYS A 95 11.09 -0.43 -15.75
CA CYS A 95 9.67 -0.71 -15.96
C CYS A 95 8.92 0.40 -16.70
N TYR A 96 7.70 0.06 -17.10
CA TYR A 96 6.70 1.03 -17.52
C TYR A 96 5.75 1.35 -16.36
N ILE A 97 5.55 2.63 -16.06
CA ILE A 97 4.53 3.04 -15.08
C ILE A 97 3.18 3.13 -15.79
N ASP A 98 2.21 2.36 -15.30
CA ASP A 98 0.83 2.44 -15.81
C ASP A 98 0.08 3.67 -15.24
N PRO A 99 -1.12 4.00 -15.75
CA PRO A 99 -1.91 5.12 -15.23
C PRO A 99 -2.29 5.00 -13.74
N SER A 100 -2.18 3.80 -13.15
CA SER A 100 -2.43 3.55 -11.73
C SER A 100 -1.16 3.73 -10.87
N GLY A 101 -0.02 4.06 -11.49
CA GLY A 101 1.26 4.21 -10.81
C GLY A 101 1.97 2.88 -10.54
N VAL A 102 1.57 1.78 -11.18
CA VAL A 102 2.19 0.47 -11.01
C VAL A 102 3.35 0.32 -11.99
N CYS A 103 4.49 -0.10 -11.47
CA CYS A 103 5.70 -0.47 -12.20
C CYS A 103 5.51 -1.87 -12.80
N ASN A 104 5.43 -1.94 -14.12
CA ASN A 104 5.35 -3.18 -14.90
C ASN A 104 6.75 -3.51 -15.43
N PRO A 105 7.50 -4.44 -14.80
CA PRO A 105 8.89 -4.71 -15.16
C PRO A 105 9.02 -5.14 -16.62
N ILE A 106 10.04 -4.64 -17.30
CA ILE A 106 10.35 -5.00 -18.68
C ILE A 106 11.04 -6.36 -18.66
N PRO A 107 10.45 -7.44 -19.22
CA PRO A 107 11.01 -8.80 -19.09
C PRO A 107 12.44 -8.95 -19.61
N GLU A 108 12.81 -8.17 -20.64
CA GLU A 108 14.15 -8.19 -21.26
C GLU A 108 15.20 -7.44 -20.44
N LEU A 109 14.78 -6.55 -19.54
CA LEU A 109 15.67 -5.74 -18.71
C LEU A 109 15.67 -6.24 -17.28
N LYS A 110 16.86 -6.41 -16.72
CA LYS A 110 17.02 -7.04 -15.42
C LYS A 110 17.10 -6.00 -14.31
N MET A 111 16.53 -6.38 -13.17
CA MET A 111 16.72 -5.67 -11.92
C MET A 111 18.20 -5.71 -11.53
N THR A 112 18.72 -4.58 -11.07
CA THR A 112 20.12 -4.46 -10.62
C THR A 112 20.17 -4.04 -9.17
N VAL A 113 21.11 -4.60 -8.41
CA VAL A 113 21.35 -4.16 -7.04
C VAL A 113 22.30 -2.97 -7.08
N ILE A 114 21.86 -1.82 -6.56
CA ILE A 114 22.68 -0.61 -6.44
C ILE A 114 23.48 -0.65 -5.14
N SER A 115 22.86 -1.16 -4.08
CA SER A 115 23.52 -1.35 -2.80
C SER A 115 22.88 -2.52 -2.06
N ASP A 116 23.74 -3.42 -1.60
CA ASP A 116 23.41 -4.41 -0.57
C ASP A 116 23.26 -3.68 0.78
N THR A 117 22.25 -2.81 0.90
CA THR A 117 21.73 -2.39 2.21
C THR A 117 20.98 -3.51 2.91
N SER A 118 20.97 -4.72 2.33
CA SER A 118 21.16 -5.93 3.12
C SER A 118 22.54 -5.82 3.80
N SER A 119 22.68 -4.85 4.71
CA SER A 119 23.64 -4.97 5.79
C SER A 119 23.36 -6.37 6.30
N THR A 120 24.34 -7.26 6.09
CA THR A 120 24.47 -8.48 6.86
C THR A 120 23.97 -8.12 8.25
N ILE A 121 22.79 -8.62 8.61
CA ILE A 121 22.08 -8.24 9.82
C ILE A 121 22.98 -8.75 10.94
N MET A 122 24.00 -7.97 11.30
CA MET A 122 24.51 -7.99 12.64
C MET A 122 23.29 -7.63 13.43
N ALA A 123 22.74 -8.63 14.14
CA ALA A 123 21.60 -8.44 15.02
C ALA A 123 21.85 -7.12 15.74
N ASN A 124 20.98 -6.12 15.51
CA ASN A 124 21.17 -4.83 16.11
C ASN A 124 21.27 -5.08 17.62
N THR A 125 22.46 -4.91 18.17
CA THR A 125 22.72 -5.19 19.58
C THR A 125 22.16 -4.10 20.46
N GLU A 126 21.72 -2.99 19.86
CA GLU A 126 21.11 -1.88 20.56
C GLU A 126 19.58 -2.05 20.61
N PRO A 127 18.96 -1.80 21.77
CA PRO A 127 17.52 -1.72 21.88
C PRO A 127 16.92 -0.68 20.92
N ILE A 128 15.90 -1.10 20.16
CA ILE A 128 15.12 -0.23 19.29
C ILE A 128 14.03 0.45 20.11
N TYR A 129 13.92 1.77 19.99
CA TYR A 129 12.83 2.56 20.57
C TYR A 129 11.93 3.13 19.46
N GLN A 130 10.79 2.49 19.26
CA GLN A 130 9.82 2.89 18.26
C GLN A 130 9.15 4.22 18.65
N ARG A 131 9.15 5.18 17.73
CA ARG A 131 8.34 6.40 17.78
C ARG A 131 7.10 6.15 16.92
N LEU A 132 6.07 5.56 17.53
CA LEU A 132 4.89 5.08 16.81
C LEU A 132 3.83 6.17 16.62
N LEU A 133 3.34 6.28 15.39
CA LEU A 133 2.10 6.97 15.06
C LEU A 133 0.99 5.96 14.72
N VAL A 134 -0.11 5.99 15.46
CA VAL A 134 -1.33 5.25 15.11
C VAL A 134 -2.26 6.17 14.34
N ILE A 135 -2.55 5.84 13.09
CA ILE A 135 -3.51 6.56 12.23
C ILE A 135 -4.79 5.75 12.17
N ILE A 136 -5.83 6.25 12.82
CA ILE A 136 -7.18 5.67 12.79
C ILE A 136 -7.90 6.27 11.60
N LEU A 137 -8.21 5.45 10.61
CA LEU A 137 -8.96 5.92 9.44
C LEU A 137 -10.44 6.03 9.78
N ASP A 138 -11.02 7.19 9.50
CA ASP A 138 -12.45 7.45 9.59
C ASP A 138 -12.99 7.77 8.20
N MET A 139 -13.85 6.90 7.69
CA MET A 139 -14.47 7.01 6.38
C MET A 139 -16.00 7.07 6.53
N ALA A 140 -16.47 7.78 7.56
CA ALA A 140 -17.90 7.94 7.86
C ALA A 140 -18.72 8.46 6.66
N ALA A 141 -18.11 9.30 5.79
CA ALA A 141 -18.77 9.83 4.60
C ALA A 141 -19.27 8.76 3.61
N CYS A 142 -18.67 7.56 3.61
CA CYS A 142 -19.13 6.40 2.83
C CYS A 142 -19.61 5.25 3.73
N GLY A 143 -20.06 5.56 4.94
CA GLY A 143 -20.67 4.57 5.83
C GLY A 143 -19.69 3.64 6.55
N ASN A 144 -18.39 3.94 6.52
CA ASN A 144 -17.30 3.21 7.18
C ASN A 144 -16.66 4.04 8.31
N PRO A 145 -17.41 4.40 9.37
CA PRO A 145 -16.88 5.22 10.45
C PRO A 145 -15.83 4.47 11.28
N ALA A 146 -14.86 5.22 11.80
CA ALA A 146 -13.96 4.69 12.83
C ALA A 146 -14.77 4.28 14.09
N SER A 147 -14.43 3.15 14.71
CA SER A 147 -15.05 2.73 15.97
C SER A 147 -14.15 2.84 17.19
N ILE A 148 -12.87 3.18 16.99
CA ILE A 148 -11.93 3.53 18.06
C ILE A 148 -11.49 4.98 17.94
N LYS A 149 -11.13 5.56 19.08
CA LYS A 149 -10.60 6.92 19.21
C LYS A 149 -9.11 6.90 19.55
N PRO A 150 -8.41 8.03 19.42
CA PRO A 150 -7.00 8.13 19.82
C PRO A 150 -6.72 7.70 21.26
N VAL A 151 -7.66 7.93 22.19
CA VAL A 151 -7.54 7.49 23.60
C VAL A 151 -7.62 5.97 23.75
N ASP A 152 -8.43 5.31 22.92
CA ASP A 152 -8.52 3.85 22.91
C ASP A 152 -7.22 3.26 22.37
N ALA A 153 -6.65 3.87 21.32
CA ALA A 153 -5.33 3.51 20.82
C ALA A 153 -4.23 3.76 21.88
N ALA A 154 -4.22 4.90 22.57
CA ALA A 154 -3.27 5.10 23.66
C ALA A 154 -3.38 3.98 24.72
N THR A 155 -4.60 3.58 25.07
CA THR A 155 -4.85 2.48 26.02
C THR A 155 -4.34 1.13 25.50
N ILE A 156 -4.59 0.80 24.23
CA ILE A 156 -4.15 -0.46 23.62
C ILE A 156 -2.62 -0.53 23.56
N TRP A 157 -1.95 0.55 23.15
CA TRP A 157 -0.50 0.53 22.92
C TRP A 157 0.32 0.82 24.18
N LEU A 158 -0.09 1.75 25.03
CA LEU A 158 0.67 2.17 26.22
C LEU A 158 0.14 1.59 27.53
N GLY A 159 -1.10 1.07 27.53
CA GLY A 159 -1.82 0.66 28.73
C GLY A 159 -2.69 1.77 29.33
N PRO A 160 -3.48 1.47 30.38
CA PRO A 160 -4.47 2.38 30.95
C PRO A 160 -3.91 3.71 31.46
N ASN A 161 -2.65 3.73 31.89
CA ASN A 161 -1.99 4.92 32.42
C ASN A 161 -1.32 5.78 31.34
N GLY A 162 -1.19 5.28 30.10
CA GLY A 162 -0.47 5.97 29.04
C GLY A 162 1.06 6.09 29.25
N ASP A 163 1.63 5.33 30.21
CA ASP A 163 3.04 5.41 30.61
C ASP A 163 3.94 4.40 29.88
N GLY A 164 3.36 3.49 29.09
CA GLY A 164 4.09 2.43 28.39
C GLY A 164 4.46 1.23 29.28
N LEU A 165 3.99 1.17 30.53
CA LEU A 165 4.19 0.04 31.43
C LEU A 165 3.14 -1.07 31.23
N GLY A 166 2.14 -0.83 30.37
CA GLY A 166 1.13 -1.81 29.98
C GLY A 166 0.96 -1.90 28.45
N GLY A 167 -0.19 -2.44 28.03
CA GLY A 167 -0.55 -2.53 26.62
C GLY A 167 0.47 -3.26 25.74
N MET A 168 0.60 -2.82 24.49
CA MET A 168 1.58 -3.36 23.55
C MET A 168 3.04 -3.01 23.90
N ALA A 169 3.29 -1.86 24.52
CA ALA A 169 4.63 -1.43 24.93
C ALA A 169 5.29 -2.47 25.84
N GLN A 170 4.53 -2.96 26.83
CA GLN A 170 4.98 -4.04 27.71
C GLN A 170 5.25 -5.34 26.93
N LYS A 171 4.39 -5.69 25.96
CA LYS A 171 4.54 -6.92 25.16
C LYS A 171 5.73 -6.88 24.23
N PHE A 172 5.98 -5.76 23.55
CA PHE A 172 7.20 -5.57 22.77
C PHE A 172 8.43 -5.80 23.63
N THR A 173 8.50 -5.16 24.80
CA THR A 173 9.64 -5.28 25.71
C THR A 173 9.82 -6.73 26.20
N GLN A 174 8.74 -7.38 26.66
CA GLN A 174 8.81 -8.73 27.23
C GLN A 174 9.18 -9.79 26.20
N CYS A 175 8.56 -9.75 25.03
CA CYS A 175 8.72 -10.79 24.02
C CYS A 175 9.99 -10.62 23.18
N SER A 176 10.57 -9.42 23.15
CA SER A 176 11.87 -9.13 22.51
C SER A 176 13.04 -9.16 23.49
N TYR A 177 12.81 -9.50 24.76
CA TYR A 177 13.83 -9.43 25.83
C TYR A 177 14.48 -8.04 25.95
N GLY A 178 13.69 -6.99 25.76
CA GLY A 178 14.12 -5.60 25.85
C GLY A 178 14.74 -5.02 24.58
N MET A 179 14.78 -5.79 23.48
CA MET A 179 15.36 -5.32 22.20
C MET A 179 14.40 -4.45 21.38
N LEU A 180 13.09 -4.58 21.60
CA LEU A 180 12.05 -3.79 20.95
C LEU A 180 11.22 -3.09 22.02
N ASN A 181 11.25 -1.77 22.01
CA ASN A 181 10.57 -0.92 22.98
C ASN A 181 9.73 0.14 22.26
N LEU A 182 8.68 0.60 22.93
CA LEU A 182 7.89 1.73 22.47
C LEU A 182 8.27 2.98 23.26
N ASN A 183 8.60 4.08 22.58
CA ASN A 183 8.81 5.35 23.25
C ASN A 183 7.46 5.98 23.61
N ALA A 184 7.01 5.78 24.85
CA ALA A 184 5.71 6.25 25.33
C ALA A 184 5.51 7.77 25.17
N THR A 185 6.56 8.57 25.40
CA THR A 185 6.50 10.03 25.26
C THR A 185 6.40 10.50 23.81
N ALA A 186 6.90 9.71 22.86
CA ALA A 186 6.84 9.98 21.43
C ALA A 186 5.62 9.33 20.74
N PHE A 187 4.90 8.44 21.43
CA PHE A 187 3.69 7.81 20.90
C PHE A 187 2.63 8.85 20.56
N ARG A 188 2.01 8.74 19.39
CA ARG A 188 0.86 9.55 19.00
C ARG A 188 -0.21 8.67 18.38
N ALA A 189 -1.46 9.07 18.57
CA ALA A 189 -2.60 8.50 17.87
C ALA A 189 -3.47 9.63 17.34
N ILE A 190 -3.95 9.50 16.10
CA ILE A 190 -4.83 10.48 15.46
C ILE A 190 -5.96 9.78 14.72
N THR A 191 -7.02 10.54 14.45
CA THR A 191 -8.07 10.13 13.53
C THR A 191 -7.93 10.97 12.26
N VAL A 192 -7.81 10.30 11.12
CA VAL A 192 -7.78 10.94 9.79
C VAL A 192 -9.13 10.74 9.12
N GLN A 193 -9.77 11.84 8.76
CA GLN A 193 -10.96 11.84 7.90
C GLN A 193 -10.52 11.52 6.47
N ALA A 194 -10.72 10.28 6.05
CA ALA A 194 -10.19 9.74 4.81
C ALA A 194 -11.20 9.85 3.66
N SER A 195 -10.69 10.10 2.45
CA SER A 195 -11.49 10.10 1.23
C SER A 195 -11.98 8.69 0.88
N CYS A 196 -13.23 8.61 0.42
CA CYS A 196 -13.88 7.36 0.03
C CYS A 196 -13.54 6.98 -1.41
N ILE A 197 -12.28 6.60 -1.65
CA ILE A 197 -11.81 6.21 -2.98
C ILE A 197 -12.04 4.68 -3.21
N PRO A 198 -12.49 4.26 -4.41
CA PRO A 198 -12.79 2.85 -4.70
C PRO A 198 -11.61 1.90 -4.44
N GLU A 199 -10.39 2.38 -4.65
CA GLU A 199 -9.17 1.62 -4.41
C GLU A 199 -9.08 1.15 -2.95
N VAL A 200 -9.64 1.92 -2.02
CA VAL A 200 -9.64 1.59 -0.60
C VAL A 200 -10.89 0.80 -0.25
N VAL A 201 -12.08 1.38 -0.52
CA VAL A 201 -13.35 0.84 0.00
C VAL A 201 -13.87 -0.37 -0.76
N ASP A 202 -13.42 -0.62 -2.00
CA ASP A 202 -13.84 -1.76 -2.81
C ASP A 202 -12.71 -2.75 -3.07
N ARG A 203 -11.45 -2.28 -3.13
CA ARG A 203 -10.29 -3.09 -3.58
C ARG A 203 -9.25 -3.39 -2.50
N CYS A 204 -9.38 -2.84 -1.30
CA CYS A 204 -8.39 -2.99 -0.23
C CYS A 204 -6.94 -2.68 -0.66
N SER A 205 -6.73 -1.64 -1.45
CA SER A 205 -5.38 -1.24 -1.87
C SER A 205 -4.61 -0.69 -0.67
N PHE A 206 -3.66 -1.49 -0.16
CA PHE A 206 -2.78 -1.12 0.95
C PHE A 206 -1.96 0.14 0.66
N LEU A 207 -1.55 0.38 -0.59
CA LEU A 207 -0.85 1.61 -0.99
C LEU A 207 -1.79 2.82 -0.95
N SER A 208 -3.00 2.66 -1.45
CA SER A 208 -3.98 3.74 -1.40
C SER A 208 -4.34 4.10 0.05
N ILE A 209 -4.42 3.09 0.93
CA ILE A 209 -4.58 3.28 2.38
C ILE A 209 -3.42 4.09 2.97
N ILE A 210 -2.17 3.76 2.64
CA ILE A 210 -1.01 4.56 3.06
C ILE A 210 -1.15 6.00 2.58
N ASN A 211 -1.42 6.19 1.28
CA ASN A 211 -1.41 7.52 0.68
C ASN A 211 -2.45 8.44 1.33
N ILE A 212 -3.68 7.97 1.53
CA ILE A 212 -4.71 8.79 2.19
C ILE A 212 -4.42 9.02 3.68
N ALA A 213 -3.89 8.02 4.37
CA ALA A 213 -3.57 8.11 5.79
C ALA A 213 -2.42 9.08 6.05
N ASP A 214 -1.31 8.92 5.32
CA ASP A 214 -0.13 9.77 5.40
C ASP A 214 -0.47 11.20 4.99
N THR A 215 -1.25 11.40 3.93
CA THR A 215 -1.66 12.74 3.51
C THR A 215 -2.46 13.45 4.60
N GLY A 216 -3.43 12.75 5.21
CA GLY A 216 -4.20 13.31 6.32
C GLY A 216 -3.35 13.57 7.57
N ALA A 217 -2.44 12.67 7.90
CA ALA A 217 -1.52 12.84 9.03
C ALA A 217 -0.56 14.01 8.83
N LYS A 218 0.03 14.13 7.63
CA LYS A 218 0.89 15.26 7.23
C LYS A 218 0.12 16.58 7.22
N ALA A 219 -1.15 16.58 6.83
CA ALA A 219 -2.00 17.77 6.92
C ALA A 219 -2.24 18.21 8.38
N GLN A 220 -2.30 17.26 9.33
CA GLN A 220 -2.52 17.57 10.74
C GLN A 220 -1.25 17.98 11.49
N TYR A 221 -0.11 17.35 11.19
CA TYR A 221 1.14 17.55 11.94
C TYR A 221 2.24 18.31 11.18
N GLY A 222 2.09 18.49 9.88
CA GLY A 222 3.17 18.93 9.01
C GLY A 222 4.16 17.80 8.67
N TYR A 223 4.91 18.00 7.60
CA TYR A 223 5.89 17.02 7.09
C TYR A 223 7.00 16.74 8.11
N ASP A 224 7.53 17.79 8.76
CA ASP A 224 8.68 17.67 9.68
C ASP A 224 8.35 16.82 10.91
N VAL A 225 7.16 16.98 11.48
CA VAL A 225 6.74 16.18 12.65
C VAL A 225 6.45 14.75 12.22
N PHE A 226 5.78 14.58 11.08
CA PHE A 226 5.45 13.27 10.52
C PHE A 226 6.70 12.42 10.25
N SER A 227 7.76 13.03 9.71
CA SER A 227 9.03 12.32 9.43
C SER A 227 9.78 11.90 10.69
N THR A 228 9.44 12.41 11.88
CA THR A 228 10.04 11.96 13.14
C THR A 228 9.49 10.63 13.65
N PHE A 229 8.37 10.13 13.11
CA PHE A 229 7.85 8.82 13.50
C PHE A 229 8.64 7.73 12.80
N THR A 230 9.11 6.77 13.59
CA THR A 230 9.87 5.64 13.04
C THR A 230 8.96 4.51 12.61
N HIS A 231 7.74 4.42 13.14
CA HIS A 231 6.76 3.37 12.84
C HIS A 231 5.36 3.96 12.71
N ILE A 232 4.54 3.37 11.83
CA ILE A 232 3.16 3.81 11.57
C ILE A 232 2.23 2.60 11.56
N ALA A 233 1.14 2.68 12.32
CA ALA A 233 0.06 1.69 12.30
C ALA A 233 -1.22 2.31 11.74
N TYR A 234 -1.76 1.75 10.66
CA TYR A 234 -3.07 2.13 10.12
C TYR A 234 -4.15 1.26 10.73
N VAL A 235 -5.11 1.87 11.41
CA VAL A 235 -6.27 1.16 11.95
C VAL A 235 -7.47 1.42 11.05
N LEU A 236 -8.01 0.34 10.47
CA LEU A 236 -9.13 0.40 9.55
C LEU A 236 -10.48 0.34 10.28
N PRO A 237 -11.52 1.05 9.78
CA PRO A 237 -12.89 0.91 10.26
C PRO A 237 -13.36 -0.55 10.29
N PRO A 238 -14.22 -0.97 11.25
CA PRO A 238 -14.65 -2.37 11.37
C PRO A 238 -15.28 -2.95 10.09
N LYS A 239 -16.07 -2.14 9.37
CA LYS A 239 -16.73 -2.58 8.13
C LYS A 239 -15.77 -2.85 6.98
N MET A 240 -14.53 -2.35 7.06
CA MET A 240 -13.50 -2.67 6.06
C MET A 240 -13.08 -4.14 6.11
N GLN A 241 -13.42 -4.90 7.16
CA GLN A 241 -13.06 -6.31 7.28
C GLN A 241 -13.65 -7.18 6.15
N SER A 242 -14.80 -6.81 5.58
CA SER A 242 -15.38 -7.55 4.45
C SER A 242 -14.64 -7.31 3.13
N VAL A 243 -13.88 -6.23 3.03
CA VAL A 243 -13.12 -5.79 1.84
C VAL A 243 -11.65 -6.17 1.99
N CYS A 244 -11.12 -6.01 3.19
CA CYS A 244 -9.76 -6.34 3.60
C CYS A 244 -9.79 -7.58 4.51
N PRO A 245 -9.69 -8.81 3.97
CA PRO A 245 -9.97 -10.04 4.70
C PRO A 245 -8.85 -10.49 5.66
N TRP A 246 -7.81 -9.68 5.86
CA TRP A 246 -6.71 -9.94 6.78
C TRP A 246 -6.97 -9.25 8.12
N SER A 247 -6.50 -9.84 9.23
CA SER A 247 -6.65 -9.22 10.57
C SER A 247 -5.54 -8.21 10.87
N GLY A 248 -4.34 -8.48 10.35
CA GLY A 248 -3.18 -7.63 10.34
C GLY A 248 -2.43 -7.80 9.01
N LEU A 249 -1.64 -6.80 8.65
CA LEU A 249 -0.77 -6.82 7.48
C LEU A 249 0.49 -6.02 7.79
N ALA A 250 1.62 -6.42 7.23
CA ALA A 250 2.90 -5.73 7.37
C ALA A 250 3.60 -5.52 6.03
N LEU A 251 4.40 -4.46 5.99
CA LEU A 251 5.35 -4.19 4.92
C LEU A 251 6.75 -4.64 5.35
N LEU A 252 7.38 -5.52 4.58
CA LEU A 252 8.56 -6.28 4.97
C LEU A 252 9.76 -6.11 3.99
N PRO A 253 10.98 -5.84 4.51
CA PRO A 253 11.22 -5.24 5.82
C PRO A 253 10.53 -3.87 5.85
N GLY A 254 10.19 -3.37 7.04
CA GLY A 254 9.54 -2.07 7.09
C GLY A 254 9.01 -1.69 8.45
N ASN A 255 8.31 -0.57 8.43
CA ASN A 255 7.87 0.15 9.62
C ASN A 255 6.38 0.52 9.56
N ARG A 256 5.63 -0.18 8.72
CA ARG A 256 4.23 0.13 8.40
C ARG A 256 3.41 -1.13 8.57
N ILE A 257 2.37 -1.03 9.39
CA ILE A 257 1.43 -2.12 9.66
C ILE A 257 0.00 -1.65 9.46
N TRP A 258 -0.88 -2.55 9.07
CA TRP A 258 -2.30 -2.31 9.02
C TRP A 258 -3.03 -3.28 9.94
N LEU A 259 -4.07 -2.79 10.61
CA LEU A 259 -4.82 -3.55 11.61
C LEU A 259 -6.31 -3.35 11.40
N GLN A 260 -7.08 -4.44 11.41
CA GLN A 260 -8.53 -4.36 11.48
C GLN A 260 -8.97 -3.94 12.87
N THR A 261 -10.04 -3.13 12.94
CA THR A 261 -10.73 -2.91 14.21
C THR A 261 -11.63 -4.09 14.55
N ALA A 262 -11.01 -5.21 14.93
CA ALA A 262 -11.67 -6.48 15.24
C ALA A 262 -10.91 -7.24 16.34
N ALA A 263 -11.55 -8.23 16.95
CA ALA A 263 -10.96 -9.01 18.05
C ALA A 263 -9.64 -9.71 17.67
N TYR A 264 -9.47 -10.13 16.42
CA TYR A 264 -8.23 -10.71 15.90
C TYR A 264 -7.26 -9.67 15.31
N GLY A 265 -7.65 -8.40 15.20
CA GLY A 265 -6.83 -7.30 14.68
C GLY A 265 -6.22 -6.47 15.79
N VAL A 266 -6.57 -5.19 15.87
CA VAL A 266 -5.97 -4.19 16.79
C VAL A 266 -6.10 -4.54 18.27
N TYR A 267 -7.05 -5.38 18.66
CA TYR A 267 -7.22 -5.78 20.07
C TYR A 267 -6.39 -7.03 20.44
N ARG A 268 -5.73 -7.66 19.48
CA ARG A 268 -4.94 -8.88 19.70
C ARG A 268 -3.46 -8.58 19.66
N TRP A 269 -2.82 -8.64 20.82
CA TRP A 269 -1.39 -8.37 20.94
C TRP A 269 -0.53 -9.23 20.01
N SER A 270 -0.89 -10.52 19.82
CA SER A 270 -0.12 -11.41 18.97
C SER A 270 -0.16 -10.99 17.50
N THR A 271 -1.28 -10.43 17.04
CA THR A 271 -1.39 -9.91 15.67
C THR A 271 -0.51 -8.68 15.51
N ILE A 272 -0.64 -7.68 16.41
CA ILE A 272 0.21 -6.48 16.35
C ILE A 272 1.69 -6.86 16.39
N MET A 273 2.07 -7.77 17.28
CA MET A 273 3.44 -8.25 17.40
C MET A 273 3.95 -8.93 16.13
N GLN A 274 3.16 -9.83 15.55
CA GLN A 274 3.53 -10.51 14.31
C GLN A 274 3.78 -9.53 13.17
N GLU A 275 2.96 -8.48 13.05
CA GLU A 275 3.09 -7.50 11.98
C GLU A 275 4.19 -6.45 12.24
N SER A 276 4.61 -6.26 13.50
CA SER A 276 5.58 -5.22 13.89
C SER A 276 7.05 -5.67 13.87
N LEU A 277 7.31 -6.92 13.46
CA LEU A 277 8.63 -7.57 13.47
C LEU A 277 9.21 -7.70 12.06
#